data_AF-A0A099NTV7-F1
#
_entry.id   AF-A0A099NTV7-F1
#
_cell.length_a   1.000
_cell.length_b   1.000
_cell.length_c   1.000
_cell.angle_alpha   90.00
_cell.angle_beta   90.00
_cell.angle_gamma   90.00
#
_symmetry.space_group_name_H-M   'P 1'
#
loop_
_entity.id
_entity.type
_entity.pdbx_description
1 polymer ?
#
loop_
_entity_poly.entity_id
_entity_poly.type
_entity_poly.pdbx_seq_one_letter_code
_entity_poly.pdbx_strand_id
1 'polypeptide(L)'
;MLSKQEIHIDLKPVQDTMKSTEDYKEGWITDYPQIENMIILPCHSVFAPELNEAKDYPKDDRFAIGMDPNNWLMVSFQKKSNDQYSFMKHMEHALLELHANIGNTALVVSGGFTKPEIEKSEASSYLDMAKAVGFLKNPYFRIGTNILLEEHARDSYENVLYSLSTFYKKFQKFPKKITIVGFGFKRERFLSSHLTTLGYYKPIKEIKGLKDEEK
;
A
#
# COMPACT_ATOMS: atom_id res chain seq x y z
N MET A 1 -2.87 -19.75 17.45
CA MET A 1 -2.98 -19.89 15.98
C MET A 1 -4.23 -19.14 15.55
N LEU A 2 -4.09 -17.89 15.11
CA LEU A 2 -5.18 -17.11 14.50
C LEU A 2 -4.79 -16.95 13.03
N SER A 3 -5.54 -17.58 12.13
CA SER A 3 -5.38 -17.37 10.69
C SER A 3 -5.75 -15.92 10.38
N LYS A 4 -4.73 -15.07 10.20
CA LYS A 4 -4.91 -13.69 9.77
C LYS A 4 -5.35 -13.73 8.29
N GLN A 5 -6.63 -13.56 8.05
CA GLN A 5 -7.20 -13.43 6.72
C GLN A 5 -6.67 -12.16 6.04
N GLU A 6 -6.24 -12.33 4.80
CA GLU A 6 -5.80 -11.27 3.90
C GLU A 6 -6.99 -10.51 3.32
N ILE A 7 -6.72 -9.27 2.91
CA ILE A 7 -7.72 -8.38 2.33
C ILE A 7 -7.44 -8.26 0.84
N HIS A 8 -8.14 -9.04 0.03
CA HIS A 8 -8.37 -8.69 -1.38
C HIS A 8 -9.66 -7.87 -1.43
N ILE A 9 -9.55 -6.63 -1.90
CA ILE A 9 -10.67 -5.74 -2.20
C ILE A 9 -10.54 -5.43 -3.68
N ASP A 10 -11.58 -5.74 -4.45
CA ASP A 10 -11.67 -5.47 -5.88
C ASP A 10 -12.81 -4.47 -6.09
N LEU A 11 -12.48 -3.22 -6.40
CA LEU A 11 -13.45 -2.14 -6.55
C LEU A 11 -13.28 -1.50 -7.92
N LYS A 12 -14.37 -1.49 -8.68
CA LYS A 12 -14.47 -0.74 -9.94
C LYS A 12 -14.93 0.70 -9.63
N PRO A 13 -14.36 1.73 -10.27
CA PRO A 13 -14.83 3.10 -10.10
C PRO A 13 -16.29 3.23 -10.55
N VAL A 14 -17.00 4.15 -9.91
CA VAL A 14 -18.31 4.64 -10.37
C VAL A 14 -18.08 5.29 -11.74
N GLN A 15 -18.80 4.82 -12.75
CA GLN A 15 -18.70 5.32 -14.13
C GLN A 15 -19.04 6.82 -14.17
N ASP A 16 -18.05 7.63 -14.56
CA ASP A 16 -18.30 8.95 -15.12
C ASP A 16 -18.29 8.86 -16.65
N THR A 17 -19.34 9.43 -17.24
CA THR A 17 -19.51 9.64 -18.67
C THR A 17 -18.63 10.80 -19.15
N MET A 18 -18.19 10.74 -20.42
CA MET A 18 -17.52 11.78 -21.26
C MET A 18 -15.98 11.65 -21.36
N LYS A 19 -15.30 11.78 -22.52
CA LYS A 19 -15.58 12.36 -23.86
C LYS A 19 -14.72 11.66 -24.96
N SER A 20 -15.00 11.98 -26.23
CA SER A 20 -14.54 11.30 -27.46
C SER A 20 -13.03 11.36 -27.78
N THR A 21 -12.63 10.45 -28.67
CA THR A 21 -11.29 9.92 -29.00
C THR A 21 -10.36 10.80 -29.86
N GLU A 22 -10.56 12.11 -29.96
CA GLU A 22 -9.92 12.90 -31.04
C GLU A 22 -8.66 13.71 -30.71
N ASP A 23 -8.14 13.69 -29.47
CA ASP A 23 -6.93 14.46 -29.11
C ASP A 23 -5.61 13.66 -29.08
N TYR A 24 -5.57 12.45 -29.67
CA TYR A 24 -4.33 11.66 -29.76
C TYR A 24 -3.52 11.98 -31.03
N LYS A 25 -3.07 13.23 -31.16
CA LYS A 25 -2.03 13.59 -32.15
C LYS A 25 -1.05 14.57 -31.53
N GLU A 26 0.00 14.03 -30.90
CA GLU A 26 1.41 14.44 -31.07
C GLU A 26 2.31 13.72 -30.04
N GLY A 27 3.09 12.75 -30.56
CA GLY A 27 4.48 12.52 -30.20
C GLY A 27 4.94 12.52 -28.74
N TRP A 28 4.43 11.62 -27.90
CA TRP A 28 5.21 10.82 -26.93
C TRP A 28 4.44 9.53 -26.68
N ILE A 29 4.98 8.37 -27.09
CA ILE A 29 4.53 7.12 -26.49
C ILE A 29 4.99 7.21 -25.02
N THR A 30 4.08 7.60 -24.13
CA THR A 30 4.33 7.47 -22.71
C THR A 30 4.39 5.97 -22.44
N ASP A 31 5.48 5.46 -21.86
CA ASP A 31 5.70 4.04 -21.59
C ASP A 31 4.69 3.39 -20.60
N TYR A 32 3.57 4.07 -20.30
CA TYR A 32 2.57 3.65 -19.32
C TYR A 32 1.12 3.57 -19.84
N PRO A 33 0.81 3.16 -21.10
CA PRO A 33 -0.58 3.04 -21.52
C PRO A 33 -1.34 1.94 -20.75
N GLN A 34 -0.62 1.06 -20.04
CA GLN A 34 -1.16 -0.15 -19.41
C GLN A 34 -1.47 -0.01 -17.90
N ILE A 35 -0.82 0.90 -17.16
CA ILE A 35 -0.98 0.94 -15.69
C ILE A 35 -2.35 1.49 -15.34
N GLU A 36 -3.26 0.66 -14.84
CA GLU A 36 -4.64 1.03 -14.52
C GLU A 36 -5.01 0.69 -13.09
N ASN A 37 -4.22 -0.13 -12.40
CA ASN A 37 -4.52 -0.60 -11.06
C ASN A 37 -3.47 -0.11 -10.05
N MET A 38 -3.88 0.01 -8.79
CA MET A 38 -3.03 0.46 -7.70
C MET A 38 -3.06 -0.55 -6.55
N ILE A 39 -1.89 -0.91 -6.06
CA ILE A 39 -1.71 -1.55 -4.76
C ILE A 39 -1.29 -0.45 -3.78
N ILE A 40 -1.88 -0.40 -2.60
CA ILE A 40 -1.45 0.45 -1.49
C ILE A 40 -0.84 -0.46 -0.43
N LEU A 41 0.37 -0.13 0.01
CA LEU A 41 0.99 -0.68 1.20
C LEU A 41 1.08 0.41 2.27
N PRO A 42 0.11 0.50 3.19
CA PRO A 42 0.16 1.40 4.33
C PRO A 42 1.23 0.93 5.33
N CYS A 43 2.15 1.81 5.66
CA CYS A 43 3.20 1.57 6.65
C CYS A 43 2.70 1.91 8.07
N HIS A 44 3.32 1.29 9.08
CA HIS A 44 2.91 1.43 10.48
C HIS A 44 4.08 1.59 11.47
N SER A 45 5.32 1.69 10.99
CA SER A 45 6.53 1.86 11.79
C SER A 45 7.70 2.25 10.89
N VAL A 46 8.84 2.60 11.47
CA VAL A 46 10.07 2.95 10.76
C VAL A 46 11.10 1.85 10.97
N PHE A 47 11.61 1.28 9.88
CA PHE A 47 12.81 0.43 9.89
C PHE A 47 14.08 1.30 9.97
N ALA A 48 14.82 1.15 11.06
CA ALA A 48 16.00 1.97 11.39
C ALA A 48 17.11 1.11 12.03
N PRO A 49 17.70 0.14 11.29
CA PRO A 49 18.81 -0.67 11.81
C PRO A 49 20.03 0.15 12.22
N GLU A 50 20.19 1.38 11.70
CA GLU A 50 21.23 2.33 12.10
C GLU A 50 21.15 2.77 13.57
N LEU A 51 19.98 2.62 14.21
CA LEU A 51 19.79 2.91 15.62
C LEU A 51 19.97 1.68 16.52
N ASN A 52 20.16 0.49 15.94
CA ASN A 52 20.41 -0.74 16.68
C ASN A 52 21.92 -0.92 16.91
N GLU A 53 22.32 -1.07 18.17
CA GLU A 53 23.72 -1.30 18.53
C GLU A 53 24.21 -2.71 18.15
N ALA A 54 23.29 -3.67 18.00
CA ALA A 54 23.61 -5.01 17.54
C ALA A 54 23.77 -5.04 16.01
N LYS A 55 25.02 -5.24 15.55
CA LYS A 55 25.38 -5.17 14.11
C LYS A 55 25.63 -6.53 13.46
N ASP A 56 25.60 -7.61 14.23
CA ASP A 56 25.97 -8.94 13.74
C ASP A 56 24.73 -9.78 13.42
N TYR A 57 24.25 -9.66 12.18
CA TYR A 57 23.22 -10.56 11.63
C TYR A 57 23.89 -11.78 10.97
N PRO A 58 23.29 -12.98 11.08
CA PRO A 58 23.77 -14.16 10.38
C PRO A 58 23.84 -13.92 8.87
N LYS A 59 24.99 -14.21 8.24
CA LYS A 59 25.20 -13.97 6.80
C LYS A 59 24.34 -14.87 5.90
N ASP A 60 23.92 -16.01 6.44
CA ASP A 60 23.09 -17.02 5.80
C ASP A 60 21.58 -16.74 5.94
N ASP A 61 21.18 -15.87 6.87
CA ASP A 61 19.80 -15.41 7.03
C ASP A 61 19.63 -13.93 6.69
N ARG A 62 19.35 -13.67 5.41
CA ARG A 62 19.08 -12.32 4.91
C ARG A 62 17.84 -11.66 5.55
N PHE A 63 16.95 -12.42 6.19
CA PHE A 63 15.73 -11.89 6.79
C PHE A 63 15.91 -11.47 8.24
N ALA A 64 16.96 -11.96 8.92
CA ALA A 64 17.22 -11.69 10.33
C ALA A 64 17.18 -10.18 10.65
N ILE A 65 17.76 -9.34 9.78
CA ILE A 65 17.75 -7.89 9.96
C ILE A 65 16.33 -7.30 9.95
N GLY A 66 15.44 -7.78 9.09
CA GLY A 66 14.05 -7.31 9.06
C GLY A 66 13.20 -7.89 10.21
N MET A 67 13.59 -9.04 10.76
CA MET A 67 12.86 -9.74 11.81
C MET A 67 13.23 -9.29 13.23
N ASP A 68 14.40 -8.66 13.41
CA ASP A 68 14.82 -8.10 14.70
C ASP A 68 13.93 -6.89 15.08
N PRO A 69 13.11 -6.99 16.15
CA PRO A 69 12.27 -5.89 16.60
C PRO A 69 13.04 -4.62 17.01
N ASN A 70 14.34 -4.71 17.31
CA ASN A 70 15.18 -3.57 17.65
C ASN A 70 15.59 -2.74 16.41
N ASN A 71 15.45 -3.29 15.20
CA ASN A 71 15.60 -2.52 13.96
C ASN A 71 14.34 -1.74 13.59
N TRP A 72 13.30 -1.76 14.43
CA TRP A 72 12.05 -1.06 14.16
C TRP A 72 11.66 -0.13 15.30
N LEU A 73 11.30 1.11 14.95
CA LEU A 73 10.76 2.09 15.89
C LEU A 73 9.28 1.81 16.19
N MET A 74 9.03 0.69 16.86
CA MET A 74 7.70 0.21 17.22
C MET A 74 7.21 0.77 18.55
N VAL A 75 5.90 1.05 18.64
CA VAL A 75 5.26 1.33 19.93
C VAL A 75 5.00 0.04 20.71
N SER A 76 4.66 0.16 21.99
CA SER A 76 4.61 -0.99 22.92
C SER A 76 3.69 -2.13 22.47
N PHE A 77 2.51 -1.85 21.91
CA PHE A 77 1.59 -2.90 21.45
C PHE A 77 2.10 -3.65 20.21
N GLN A 78 2.86 -2.96 19.34
CA GLN A 78 3.46 -3.55 18.14
C GLN A 78 4.59 -4.52 18.53
N LYS A 79 5.42 -4.12 19.50
CA LYS A 79 6.45 -4.99 20.10
C LYS A 79 5.83 -6.24 20.73
N LYS A 80 4.77 -6.07 21.53
CA LYS A 80 4.04 -7.20 22.16
C LYS A 80 3.48 -8.20 21.14
N SER A 81 3.10 -7.72 19.95
CA SER A 81 2.49 -8.54 18.90
C SER A 81 3.50 -9.06 17.86
N ASN A 82 4.79 -8.70 18.01
CA ASN A 82 5.85 -8.92 17.03
C ASN A 82 5.43 -8.45 15.61
N ASP A 83 4.94 -7.22 15.51
CA ASP A 83 4.40 -6.69 14.26
C ASP A 83 5.44 -6.56 13.14
N GLN A 84 6.74 -6.56 13.45
CA GLN A 84 7.80 -6.55 12.43
C GLN A 84 7.70 -7.72 11.43
N TYR A 85 7.26 -8.90 11.89
CA TYR A 85 6.99 -10.02 10.99
C TYR A 85 5.82 -9.71 10.04
N SER A 86 4.80 -9.00 10.52
CA SER A 86 3.67 -8.59 9.70
C SER A 86 4.09 -7.52 8.69
N PHE A 87 4.94 -6.58 9.08
CA PHE A 87 5.46 -5.54 8.19
C PHE A 87 6.24 -6.14 7.01
N MET A 88 7.14 -7.09 7.29
CA MET A 88 7.85 -7.82 6.25
C MET A 88 6.92 -8.59 5.33
N LYS A 89 5.95 -9.34 5.89
CA LYS A 89 4.98 -10.09 5.11
C LYS A 89 4.10 -9.20 4.24
N HIS A 90 3.67 -8.04 4.74
CA HIS A 90 2.89 -7.11 3.94
C HIS A 90 3.71 -6.57 2.76
N MET A 91 4.99 -6.25 2.95
CA MET A 91 5.87 -5.86 1.84
C MET A 91 6.06 -6.99 0.83
N GLU A 92 6.35 -8.20 1.30
CA GLU A 92 6.48 -9.39 0.44
C GLU A 92 5.21 -9.62 -0.37
N HIS A 93 4.03 -9.60 0.26
CA HIS A 93 2.76 -9.81 -0.42
C HIS A 93 2.45 -8.69 -1.41
N ALA A 94 2.71 -7.43 -1.06
CA ALA A 94 2.54 -6.31 -1.99
C ALA A 94 3.42 -6.46 -3.24
N LEU A 95 4.65 -6.96 -3.09
CA LEU A 95 5.54 -7.24 -4.21
C LEU A 95 5.12 -8.47 -5.02
N LEU A 96 4.59 -9.52 -4.39
CA LEU A 96 4.02 -10.67 -5.08
C LEU A 96 2.79 -10.29 -5.92
N GLU A 97 1.88 -9.49 -5.35
CA GLU A 97 0.73 -8.94 -6.06
C GLU A 97 1.15 -8.04 -7.22
N LEU A 98 2.17 -7.20 -7.01
CA LEU A 98 2.75 -6.38 -8.07
C LEU A 98 3.36 -7.25 -9.17
N HIS A 99 4.10 -8.31 -8.81
CA HIS A 99 4.73 -9.21 -9.78
C HIS A 99 3.70 -9.93 -10.65
N ALA A 100 2.61 -10.42 -10.04
CA ALA A 100 1.54 -11.09 -10.76
C ALA A 100 0.82 -10.17 -11.76
N ASN A 101 0.84 -8.85 -11.53
CA ASN A 101 0.12 -7.86 -12.34
C ASN A 101 1.05 -6.76 -12.90
N ILE A 102 2.32 -7.10 -13.12
CA ILE A 102 3.43 -6.13 -13.35
C ILE A 102 3.19 -5.21 -14.55
N GLY A 103 2.42 -5.66 -15.54
CA GLY A 103 2.14 -4.93 -16.76
C GLY A 103 1.11 -3.81 -16.60
N ASN A 104 0.22 -3.87 -15.61
CA ASN A 104 -0.91 -2.94 -15.48
C ASN A 104 -1.13 -2.38 -14.07
N THR A 105 -0.19 -2.61 -13.15
CA THR A 105 -0.34 -2.27 -11.74
C THR A 105 0.88 -1.52 -11.23
N ALA A 106 0.64 -0.51 -10.38
CA ALA A 106 1.68 0.14 -9.59
C ALA A 106 1.43 -0.08 -8.09
N LEU A 107 2.51 -0.28 -7.33
CA LEU A 107 2.52 -0.29 -5.88
C LEU A 107 2.83 1.11 -5.36
N VAL A 108 2.00 1.64 -4.47
CA VAL A 108 2.30 2.84 -3.67
C VAL A 108 2.61 2.39 -2.24
N VAL A 109 3.84 2.63 -1.81
CA VAL A 109 4.24 2.47 -0.40
C VAL A 109 4.01 3.80 0.30
N SER A 110 3.18 3.81 1.33
CA SER A 110 2.58 5.02 1.90
C SER A 110 2.78 5.10 3.41
N GLY A 111 3.20 6.27 3.89
CA GLY A 111 3.48 6.53 5.30
C GLY A 111 4.56 7.58 5.49
N GLY A 112 4.27 8.61 6.30
CA GLY A 112 5.12 9.78 6.47
C GLY A 112 6.09 9.73 7.63
N PHE A 113 6.58 10.89 8.02
CA PHE A 113 7.56 11.07 9.10
C PHE A 113 6.84 11.03 10.46
N THR A 114 6.82 9.85 11.09
CA THR A 114 6.07 9.62 12.35
C THR A 114 6.96 9.47 13.58
N LYS A 115 8.28 9.47 13.41
CA LYS A 115 9.26 9.19 14.46
C LYS A 115 10.22 10.36 14.66
N PRO A 116 10.23 11.03 15.82
CA PRO A 116 11.18 12.11 16.08
C PRO A 116 12.63 11.62 16.20
N GLU A 117 12.85 10.33 16.42
CA GLU A 117 14.18 9.73 16.58
C GLU A 117 14.99 9.72 15.27
N ILE A 118 14.34 9.87 14.11
CA ILE A 118 14.99 9.78 12.81
C ILE A 118 14.26 10.59 11.74
N GLU A 119 15.00 11.29 10.89
CA GLU A 119 14.46 11.98 9.70
C GLU A 119 14.22 10.97 8.56
N LYS A 120 13.30 10.04 8.78
CA LYS A 120 12.94 8.99 7.81
C LYS A 120 11.44 8.72 7.84
N SER A 121 10.81 8.72 6.67
CA SER A 121 9.41 8.35 6.54
C SER A 121 9.20 6.85 6.74
N GLU A 122 8.02 6.45 7.21
CA GLU A 122 7.67 5.03 7.29
C GLU A 122 7.78 4.36 5.91
N ALA A 123 7.31 5.01 4.84
CA ALA A 123 7.34 4.47 3.49
C ALA A 123 8.77 4.24 2.96
N SER A 124 9.67 5.22 3.11
CA SER A 124 11.06 5.08 2.67
C SER A 124 11.77 3.96 3.46
N SER A 125 11.51 3.86 4.76
CA SER A 125 12.08 2.82 5.60
C SER A 125 11.65 1.40 5.20
N TYR A 126 10.41 1.24 4.72
CA TYR A 126 9.94 -0.04 4.20
C TYR A 126 10.68 -0.45 2.91
N LEU A 127 11.01 0.51 2.04
CA LEU A 127 11.86 0.25 0.87
C LEU A 127 13.30 -0.08 1.28
N ASP A 128 13.84 0.58 2.31
CA ASP A 128 15.16 0.25 2.88
C ASP A 128 15.19 -1.18 3.42
N MET A 129 14.16 -1.58 4.18
CA MET A 129 13.98 -2.96 4.64
C MET A 129 13.92 -3.93 3.46
N ALA A 130 13.09 -3.64 2.45
CA ALA A 130 12.93 -4.49 1.27
C ALA A 130 14.25 -4.66 0.50
N LYS A 131 15.09 -3.61 0.43
CA LYS A 131 16.44 -3.69 -0.13
C LYS A 131 17.36 -4.56 0.73
N ALA A 132 17.39 -4.31 2.04
CA ALA A 132 18.26 -5.00 3.00
C ALA A 132 18.02 -6.52 2.99
N VAL A 133 16.75 -6.95 2.96
CA VAL A 133 16.39 -8.37 2.91
C VAL A 133 16.37 -8.93 1.49
N GLY A 134 16.61 -8.11 0.46
CA GLY A 134 16.72 -8.54 -0.94
C GLY A 134 15.39 -8.85 -1.65
N PHE A 135 14.27 -8.24 -1.21
CA PHE A 135 12.99 -8.34 -1.91
C PHE A 135 12.97 -7.61 -3.26
N LEU A 136 13.74 -6.53 -3.39
CA LEU A 136 13.78 -5.72 -4.63
C LEU A 136 14.79 -6.22 -5.69
N LYS A 137 15.26 -7.48 -5.58
CA LYS A 137 16.21 -8.06 -6.55
C LYS A 137 15.61 -8.35 -7.93
N ASN A 138 14.28 -8.45 -8.04
CA ASN A 138 13.62 -8.65 -9.32
C ASN A 138 13.81 -7.38 -10.19
N PRO A 139 14.41 -7.47 -11.39
CA PRO A 139 14.69 -6.29 -12.23
C PRO A 139 13.44 -5.56 -12.72
N TYR A 140 12.26 -6.19 -12.65
CA TYR A 140 10.99 -5.57 -12.99
C TYR A 140 10.43 -4.71 -11.86
N PHE A 141 10.97 -4.78 -10.64
CA PHE A 141 10.62 -3.87 -9.55
C PHE A 141 11.44 -2.59 -9.66
N ARG A 142 10.79 -1.51 -10.11
CA ARG A 142 11.44 -0.23 -10.42
C ARG A 142 10.83 0.89 -9.57
N ILE A 143 11.59 1.33 -8.56
CA ILE A 143 11.25 2.50 -7.74
C ILE A 143 11.17 3.75 -8.64
N GLY A 144 10.13 4.55 -8.46
CA GLY A 144 9.81 5.72 -9.28
C GLY A 144 9.08 5.38 -10.59
N THR A 145 8.92 4.09 -10.91
CA THR A 145 8.24 3.60 -12.11
C THR A 145 6.95 2.86 -11.73
N ASN A 146 7.05 1.64 -11.20
CA ASN A 146 5.92 0.80 -10.79
C ASN A 146 5.90 0.55 -9.27
N ILE A 147 6.92 1.00 -8.55
CA ILE A 147 6.90 1.18 -7.10
C ILE A 147 7.03 2.67 -6.83
N LEU A 148 5.99 3.27 -6.28
CA LEU A 148 5.90 4.70 -5.98
C LEU A 148 6.01 4.91 -4.47
N LEU A 149 6.54 6.07 -4.10
CA LEU A 149 6.77 6.46 -2.72
C LEU A 149 5.81 7.60 -2.33
N GLU A 150 5.15 7.47 -1.19
CA GLU A 150 4.27 8.47 -0.60
C GLU A 150 4.67 8.69 0.88
N GLU A 151 5.11 9.90 1.23
CA GLU A 151 5.79 10.19 2.51
C GLU A 151 5.08 11.24 3.39
N HIS A 152 3.81 11.52 3.14
CA HIS A 152 3.05 12.54 3.84
C HIS A 152 1.93 11.95 4.71
N ALA A 153 1.51 10.70 4.48
CA ALA A 153 0.41 10.11 5.23
C ALA A 153 0.73 9.90 6.73
N ARG A 154 -0.13 10.41 7.60
CA ARG A 154 -0.01 10.32 9.06
C ARG A 154 -1.01 9.35 9.68
N ASP A 155 -2.05 8.98 8.94
CA ASP A 155 -3.07 8.04 9.37
C ASP A 155 -3.57 7.14 8.22
N SER A 156 -4.47 6.20 8.52
CA SER A 156 -4.95 5.25 7.50
C SER A 156 -5.89 5.85 6.46
N TYR A 157 -6.50 7.02 6.71
CA TYR A 157 -7.27 7.73 5.70
C TYR A 157 -6.34 8.44 4.72
N GLU A 158 -5.34 9.16 5.24
CA GLU A 158 -4.31 9.83 4.44
C GLU A 158 -3.50 8.83 3.60
N ASN A 159 -3.26 7.62 4.11
CA ASN A 159 -2.65 6.55 3.32
C ASN A 159 -3.41 6.28 2.01
N VAL A 160 -4.74 6.34 2.02
CA VAL A 160 -5.55 6.16 0.80
C VAL A 160 -5.54 7.43 -0.04
N LEU A 161 -5.84 8.57 0.56
CA LEU A 161 -5.97 9.86 -0.13
C LEU A 161 -4.67 10.28 -0.83
N TYR A 162 -3.53 10.17 -0.13
CA TYR A 162 -2.24 10.53 -0.69
C TYR A 162 -1.71 9.47 -1.64
N SER A 163 -2.05 8.19 -1.47
CA SER A 163 -1.74 7.18 -2.50
C SER A 163 -2.46 7.45 -3.81
N LEU A 164 -3.74 7.82 -3.76
CA LEU A 164 -4.49 8.27 -4.94
C LEU A 164 -3.85 9.50 -5.58
N SER A 165 -3.43 10.46 -4.77
CA SER A 165 -2.75 11.67 -5.24
C SER A 165 -1.41 11.34 -5.91
N THR A 166 -0.60 10.46 -5.32
CA THR A 166 0.68 10.00 -5.86
C THR A 166 0.49 9.23 -7.17
N PHE A 167 -0.52 8.35 -7.25
CA PHE A 167 -0.86 7.63 -8.47
C PHE A 167 -1.31 8.59 -9.59
N TYR A 168 -2.20 9.54 -9.28
CA TYR A 168 -2.66 10.54 -10.24
C TYR A 168 -1.51 11.42 -10.74
N LYS A 169 -0.64 11.90 -9.85
CA LYS A 169 0.56 12.67 -10.23
C LYS A 169 1.43 11.90 -11.22
N LYS A 170 1.61 10.60 -11.03
CA LYS A 170 2.45 9.76 -11.88
C LYS A 170 1.81 9.41 -13.22
N PHE A 171 0.52 9.03 -13.24
CA PHE A 171 -0.13 8.43 -14.40
C PHE A 171 -1.23 9.29 -15.04
N GLN A 172 -1.52 10.46 -14.46
CA GLN A 172 -2.54 11.42 -14.92
C GLN A 172 -3.95 10.81 -15.04
N LYS A 173 -4.23 9.77 -14.25
CA LYS A 173 -5.53 9.10 -14.14
C LYS A 173 -5.67 8.46 -12.77
N PHE A 174 -6.91 8.23 -12.35
CA PHE A 174 -7.20 7.45 -11.15
C PHE A 174 -7.19 5.95 -11.44
N PRO A 175 -6.88 5.10 -10.44
CA PRO A 175 -6.85 3.66 -10.63
C PRO A 175 -8.26 3.08 -10.77
N LYS A 176 -8.42 2.14 -11.70
CA LYS A 176 -9.63 1.35 -11.90
C LYS A 176 -9.84 0.27 -10.84
N LYS A 177 -8.77 -0.13 -10.15
CA LYS A 177 -8.80 -1.09 -9.05
C LYS A 177 -7.81 -0.68 -7.98
N ILE A 178 -8.23 -0.77 -6.71
CA ILE A 178 -7.40 -0.52 -5.54
C ILE A 178 -7.30 -1.79 -4.72
N THR A 179 -6.09 -2.29 -4.52
CA THR A 179 -5.78 -3.38 -3.58
C THR A 179 -5.02 -2.81 -2.39
N ILE A 180 -5.43 -3.15 -1.17
CA ILE A 180 -4.79 -2.65 0.06
C ILE A 180 -4.16 -3.83 0.79
N VAL A 181 -2.84 -3.82 0.93
CA VAL A 181 -2.08 -4.86 1.64
C VAL A 181 -1.78 -4.37 3.04
N GLY A 182 -2.33 -5.03 4.06
CA GLY A 182 -2.13 -4.65 5.46
C GLY A 182 -2.90 -5.53 6.43
N PHE A 183 -3.07 -5.03 7.66
CA PHE A 183 -3.71 -5.81 8.73
C PHE A 183 -5.20 -6.10 8.47
N GLY A 184 -5.58 -7.38 8.53
CA GLY A 184 -6.96 -7.86 8.36
C GLY A 184 -8.01 -7.14 9.24
N PHE A 185 -7.68 -6.85 10.50
CA PHE A 185 -8.61 -6.17 11.42
C PHE A 185 -8.97 -4.73 11.00
N LYS A 186 -8.19 -4.11 10.08
CA LYS A 186 -8.49 -2.77 9.54
C LYS A 186 -9.43 -2.80 8.34
N ARG A 187 -9.81 -4.00 7.83
CA ARG A 187 -10.62 -4.18 6.61
C ARG A 187 -11.86 -3.29 6.61
N GLU A 188 -12.66 -3.40 7.66
CA GLU A 188 -13.94 -2.71 7.76
C GLU A 188 -13.76 -1.19 7.74
N ARG A 189 -12.72 -0.68 8.42
CA ARG A 189 -12.41 0.76 8.44
C ARG A 189 -11.99 1.28 7.06
N PHE A 190 -11.19 0.51 6.33
CA PHE A 190 -10.82 0.88 4.95
C PHE A 190 -12.04 0.91 4.02
N LEU A 191 -12.90 -0.10 4.09
CA LEU A 191 -14.10 -0.19 3.26
C LEU A 191 -15.13 0.87 3.65
N SER A 192 -15.70 0.74 4.85
CA SER A 192 -16.89 1.47 5.26
C SER A 192 -16.62 2.93 5.62
N SER A 193 -15.38 3.30 5.92
CA SER A 193 -15.00 4.70 6.17
C SER A 193 -14.17 5.27 5.02
N HIS A 194 -12.92 4.83 4.84
CA HIS A 194 -11.96 5.55 3.99
C HIS A 194 -12.33 5.53 2.50
N LEU A 195 -12.59 4.34 1.94
CA LEU A 195 -12.95 4.17 0.53
C LEU A 195 -14.36 4.67 0.25
N THR A 196 -15.30 4.53 1.19
CA THR A 196 -16.64 5.13 1.07
C THR A 196 -16.57 6.65 1.00
N THR A 197 -15.84 7.30 1.92
CA THR A 197 -15.67 8.77 1.94
C THR A 197 -15.07 9.29 0.64
N LEU A 198 -14.16 8.53 0.03
CA LEU A 198 -13.52 8.88 -1.23
C LEU A 198 -14.31 8.44 -2.47
N GLY A 199 -15.49 7.85 -2.32
CA GLY A 199 -16.36 7.42 -3.43
C GLY A 199 -15.91 6.14 -4.16
N TYR A 200 -14.90 5.45 -3.65
CA TYR A 200 -14.38 4.20 -4.23
C TYR A 200 -15.14 2.95 -3.77
N TYR A 201 -15.88 3.04 -2.68
CA TYR A 201 -16.71 1.96 -2.16
C TYR A 201 -18.14 2.43 -1.92
N LYS A 202 -19.11 1.64 -2.37
CA LYS A 202 -20.51 1.79 -1.95
C LYS A 202 -20.86 0.57 -1.10
N PRO A 203 -21.04 0.72 0.22
CA PRO A 203 -21.54 -0.36 1.03
C PRO A 203 -22.91 -0.78 0.50
N ILE A 204 -23.11 -2.07 0.26
CA ILE A 204 -24.43 -2.61 -0.02
C ILE A 204 -25.23 -2.46 1.28
N LYS A 205 -26.12 -1.48 1.35
CA LYS A 205 -27.16 -1.48 2.38
C LYS A 205 -28.17 -2.55 1.97
N GLU A 206 -28.25 -3.63 2.73
CA GLU A 206 -29.49 -4.42 2.75
C GLU A 206 -30.62 -3.47 3.19
N ILE A 207 -31.51 -3.10 2.27
CA ILE A 207 -32.77 -2.48 2.64
C ILE A 207 -33.63 -3.59 3.25
N LYS A 208 -33.46 -3.83 4.55
CA LYS A 208 -34.44 -4.60 5.33
C LYS A 208 -35.62 -3.70 5.63
N GLY A 209 -36.71 -3.89 4.88
CA GLY A 209 -38.04 -3.38 5.22
C GLY A 209 -38.37 -2.00 4.65
N LEU A 210 -38.60 -1.93 3.34
CA LEU A 210 -39.81 -1.24 2.89
C LEU A 210 -40.90 -2.32 2.95
N LYS A 211 -41.77 -2.24 3.96
CA LYS A 211 -43.05 -2.95 3.86
C LYS A 211 -43.77 -2.30 2.69
N ASP A 212 -44.17 -3.11 1.72
CA ASP A 212 -45.16 -2.71 0.75
C ASP A 212 -46.39 -2.25 1.55
N GLU A 213 -46.67 -0.95 1.55
CA GLU A 213 -48.00 -0.47 1.87
C GLU A 213 -48.87 -0.80 0.64
N GLU A 214 -49.34 -2.05 0.60
CA GLU A 214 -50.45 -2.45 -0.25
C GLU A 214 -51.74 -1.78 0.25
N LYS A 215 -52.28 -0.88 -0.59
CA LYS A 215 -53.68 -0.46 -0.76
C LYS A 215 -54.44 0.20 0.40
#